data_AF-A0A430L2I5-F1
#
_entry.id   AF-A0A430L2I5-F1
#
_cell.length_a   1.000
_cell.length_b   1.000
_cell.length_c   1.000
_cell.angle_alpha   90.00
_cell.angle_beta   90.00
_cell.angle_gamma   90.00
#
_symmetry.space_group_name_H-M   'P 1'
#
loop_
_entity.id
_entity.type
_entity.pdbx_description
1 polymer ?
#
loop_
_entity_poly.entity_id
_entity_poly.type
_entity_poly.pdbx_seq_one_letter_code
_entity_poly.pdbx_strand_id
1 'polypeptide(L)' 'MRSWLGRGKSLQFGITVCCLAAFILFGYEQGVFGPILQNQDWLELFNRPSDSQTGIVVACYNLGCMVGCLVAFVVG' A
#
# COMPACT_ATOMS: atom_id res chain seq x y z
N MET A 1 13.21 -28.26 -12.99
CA MET A 1 12.37 -27.19 -12.42
C MET A 1 11.80 -26.37 -13.57
N ARG A 2 10.49 -26.48 -13.84
CA ARG A 2 9.84 -25.82 -14.99
C ARG A 2 9.68 -24.32 -14.69
N SER A 3 10.44 -23.47 -15.38
CA SER A 3 10.25 -22.01 -15.32
C SER A 3 8.97 -21.67 -16.08
N TRP A 4 7.86 -21.52 -15.36
CA TRP A 4 6.53 -21.18 -15.90
C TRP A 4 6.51 -19.86 -16.70
N LEU A 5 7.46 -18.96 -16.42
CA LEU A 5 7.81 -17.83 -17.27
C LEU A 5 9.24 -18.07 -17.78
N GLY A 6 9.40 -18.33 -19.08
CA GLY A 6 10.74 -18.46 -19.69
C GLY A 6 11.56 -17.17 -19.56
N ARG A 7 12.86 -17.22 -19.93
CA ARG A 7 13.72 -16.02 -19.93
C ARG A 7 13.33 -15.05 -21.05
N GLY A 8 13.42 -13.74 -20.79
CA GLY A 8 13.18 -12.69 -21.78
C GLY A 8 11.87 -11.91 -21.55
N LYS A 9 11.18 -11.52 -22.63
CA LYS A 9 10.02 -10.60 -22.57
C LYS A 9 8.83 -11.14 -21.75
N SER A 10 8.64 -12.46 -21.70
CA SER A 10 7.55 -13.06 -20.93
C SER A 10 7.76 -12.90 -19.41
N LEU A 11 8.99 -13.12 -18.91
CA LEU A 11 9.33 -12.85 -17.51
C LEU A 11 9.22 -11.36 -17.15
N GLN A 12 9.72 -10.48 -18.01
CA GLN A 12 9.55 -9.03 -17.81
C GLN A 12 8.08 -8.64 -17.73
N PHE A 13 7.22 -9.20 -18.59
CA PHE A 13 5.78 -8.94 -18.53
C PHE A 13 5.16 -9.42 -17.21
N GLY A 14 5.53 -10.60 -16.72
CA GLY A 14 5.07 -11.11 -15.43
C GLY A 14 5.48 -10.23 -14.25
N ILE A 15 6.74 -9.77 -14.24
CA ILE A 15 7.24 -8.83 -13.22
C ILE A 15 6.49 -7.51 -13.30
N THR A 16 6.33 -6.94 -14.51
CA THR A 16 5.60 -5.68 -14.69
C THR A 16 4.16 -5.76 -14.22
N VAL A 17 3.45 -6.86 -14.52
CA VAL A 17 2.07 -7.07 -14.03
C VAL A 17 2.03 -7.16 -12.50
N CYS A 18 2.99 -7.84 -11.89
CA CYS A 18 3.09 -7.93 -10.43
C CYS A 18 3.34 -6.56 -9.80
N CYS A 19 4.27 -5.77 -10.36
CA CYS A 19 4.53 -4.40 -9.91
C CYS A 19 3.31 -3.49 -10.09
N LEU A 20 2.61 -3.58 -11.23
CA LEU A 20 1.39 -2.80 -11.50
C LEU A 20 0.28 -3.14 -10.49
N ALA A 21 0.09 -4.43 -10.18
CA ALA A 21 -0.87 -4.85 -9.17
C ALA A 21 -0.54 -4.27 -7.78
N ALA A 22 0.74 -4.26 -7.40
CA ALA A 22 1.19 -3.63 -6.16
C ALA A 22 0.92 -2.11 -6.13
N PHE A 23 1.18 -1.41 -7.24
CA PHE A 23 0.88 0.03 -7.34
C PHE A 23 -0.61 0.35 -7.30
N ILE A 24 -1.46 -0.49 -7.90
CA ILE A 24 -2.92 -0.33 -7.82
C ILE A 24 -3.40 -0.49 -6.38
N LEU A 25 -2.89 -1.50 -5.66
CA LEU A 25 -3.25 -1.72 -4.26
C LEU A 25 -2.82 -0.54 -3.38
N PHE A 26 -1.60 -0.05 -3.58
CA PHE A 26 -1.08 1.13 -2.88
C PHE A 26 -1.94 2.38 -3.14
N GLY A 27 -2.30 2.63 -4.41
CA GLY A 27 -3.17 3.75 -4.78
C GLY A 27 -4.59 3.60 -4.23
N TYR A 28 -5.11 2.38 -4.14
CA TYR A 28 -6.41 2.09 -3.54
C TYR A 28 -6.43 2.45 -2.05
N GLU A 29 -5.41 2.02 -1.29
CA GLU A 29 -5.32 2.35 0.14
C GLU A 29 -5.32 3.88 0.34
N GLN A 30 -4.49 4.60 -0.42
CA GLN A 30 -4.40 6.06 -0.32
C GLN A 30 -5.70 6.77 -0.73
N GLY A 31 -6.43 6.25 -1.72
CA GLY A 31 -7.72 6.80 -2.18
C GLY A 31 -8.90 6.51 -1.25
N VAL A 32 -8.86 5.39 -0.54
CA VAL A 32 -9.93 4.94 0.37
C VAL A 32 -9.82 5.57 1.76
N PHE A 33 -8.61 5.92 2.21
CA PHE A 33 -8.42 6.59 3.50
C PHE A 33 -9.17 7.92 3.60
N GLY A 34 -9.22 8.73 2.53
CA GLY A 34 -9.93 10.02 2.56
C GLY A 34 -11.42 9.90 2.97
N PRO A 35 -12.23 9.11 2.25
CA PRO A 35 -13.64 8.90 2.59
C PRO A 35 -13.89 8.15 3.91
N ILE A 36 -13.06 7.15 4.24
CA ILE A 36 -13.25 6.34 5.46
C ILE A 36 -13.04 7.18 6.73
N LEU A 37 -12.03 8.05 6.73
CA LEU A 37 -11.70 8.89 7.89
C LEU A 37 -12.79 9.94 8.19
N GLN A 38 -13.64 10.25 7.21
CA GLN A 38 -14.78 11.16 7.36
C GLN A 38 -16.08 10.44 7.74
N ASN A 39 -16.08 9.11 7.81
CA ASN A 39 -17.28 8.32 8.05
C ASN A 39 -17.67 8.33 9.54
N GLN A 40 -18.98 8.38 9.82
CA GLN A 40 -19.53 8.50 11.17
C GLN A 40 -19.16 7.28 12.04
N ASP A 41 -19.20 6.08 11.45
CA ASP A 41 -18.85 4.82 12.13
C ASP A 41 -17.38 4.79 12.58
N TRP A 42 -16.48 5.38 11.77
CA TRP A 42 -15.05 5.46 12.12
C TRP A 42 -14.81 6.47 13.24
N LEU A 43 -15.49 7.62 13.20
CA LEU A 43 -15.43 8.64 14.24
C LEU A 43 -15.97 8.12 15.58
N GLU A 44 -17.03 7.31 15.59
CA GLU A 44 -17.53 6.69 16.81
C GLU A 44 -16.56 5.65 17.38
N LEU A 45 -15.94 4.83 16.51
CA LEU A 45 -14.98 3.80 16.92
C LEU A 45 -13.72 4.41 17.57
N PHE A 46 -13.26 5.55 17.06
CA PHE A 46 -12.08 6.26 17.57
C PHE A 46 -12.42 7.40 18.55
N ASN A 47 -13.67 7.48 19.01
CA ASN A 47 -14.11 8.43 20.04
C ASN A 47 -13.90 9.91 19.64
N ARG A 48 -14.23 10.24 18.38
CA ARG A 48 -14.03 11.55 17.73
C ARG A 48 -12.57 12.04 17.82
N PRO A 49 -11.64 11.35 17.14
CA PRO A 49 -10.24 11.74 17.15
C PRO A 49 -10.09 13.13 16.52
N SER A 50 -9.15 13.93 17.03
CA SER A 50 -8.82 15.22 16.44
C SER A 50 -8.07 15.04 15.11
N ASP A 51 -8.11 16.05 14.24
CA ASP A 51 -7.42 16.01 12.93
C ASP A 51 -5.93 15.63 13.04
N SER A 52 -5.27 16.02 14.14
CA SER A 52 -3.89 15.64 14.42
C SER A 52 -3.71 14.14 14.67
N GLN A 53 -4.64 13.49 15.38
CA GLN A 53 -4.54 12.05 15.65
C GLN A 53 -4.74 11.24 14.37
N THR A 54 -5.72 11.62 13.56
CA THR A 54 -5.94 11.03 12.24
C THR A 54 -4.71 11.20 11.34
N GLY A 55 -4.10 12.39 11.35
CA GLY A 55 -2.86 12.67 10.63
C GLY A 55 -1.69 11.77 11.07
N ILE A 56 -1.54 11.52 12.38
CA ILE A 56 -0.52 10.60 12.91
C ILE A 56 -0.76 9.17 12.43
N VAL A 57 -2.01 8.69 12.42
CA VAL A 57 -2.35 7.34 11.94
C VAL A 57 -1.98 7.17 10.46
N VAL A 58 -2.32 8.14 9.61
CA VAL A 58 -1.97 8.13 8.18
C VAL A 58 -0.45 8.23 7.99
N ALA A 59 0.24 9.04 8.81
CA ALA A 59 1.69 9.16 8.77
C ALA A 59 2.38 7.85 9.13
N CYS A 60 1.90 7.12 10.15
CA CYS A 60 2.42 5.80 10.51
C CYS A 60 2.27 4.78 9.36
N TYR A 61 1.13 4.79 8.67
CA TYR A 61 0.93 3.95 7.48
C TYR A 61 1.95 4.26 6.38
N ASN A 62 2.16 5.54 6.05
CA ASN A 62 3.17 5.96 5.07
C ASN A 62 4.60 5.56 5.48
N LEU A 63 4.91 5.65 6.77
CA LEU A 63 6.21 5.25 7.33
C LEU A 63 6.42 3.74 7.23
N GLY A 64 5.38 2.94 7.48
CA GLY A 64 5.37 1.50 7.25
C GLY A 64 5.64 1.14 5.79
N CYS A 65 5.01 1.84 4.84
CA CYS A 65 5.26 1.61 3.42
C CYS A 65 6.70 1.99 3.02
N MET A 66 7.25 3.08 3.57
CA MET A 66 8.65 3.47 3.35
C MET A 66 9.61 2.38 3.83
N VAL A 67 9.39 1.83 5.03
CA VAL A 67 10.22 0.75 5.58
C VAL A 67 10.06 -0.52 4.74
N GLY A 68 8.84 -0.86 4.32
CA GLY A 68 8.57 -2.00 3.45
C GLY A 68 9.32 -1.91 2.12
N CYS A 69 9.31 -0.74 1.47
CA CYS A 69 10.07 -0.48 0.26
C CYS A 69 11.59 -0.59 0.49
N LEU A 70 12.08 -0.10 1.63
CA LEU A 70 13.49 -0.15 1.99
C LEU A 70 13.97 -1.59 2.24
N VAL A 71 13.15 -2.40 2.92
CA VAL A 71 13.40 -3.84 3.10
C VAL A 71 13.37 -4.58 1.77
N ALA A 72 12.39 -4.29 0.91
CA ALA A 72 12.31 -4.90 -0.42
C ALA A 72 13.54 -4.55 -1.29
N PHE A 73 14.08 -3.34 -1.15
CA PHE A 73 15.32 -2.94 -1.83
C PHE A 73 16.57 -3.65 -1.29
N VAL A 74 16.62 -3.93 0.02
CA VAL A 74 17.79 -4.58 0.65
C VAL A 74 17.77 -6.11 0.48
N VAL A 75 16.58 -6.72 0.47
CA VAL A 75 16.41 -8.19 0.45
C VAL A 75 16.15 -8.73 -0.96
N GLY A 76 15.52 -7.95 -1.84
CA GLY A 76 15.22 -8.31 -3.23
C GLY A 76 16.40 -8.11 -4.18
#